data_AF-A0A662F522-F1
#
_entry.id   AF-A0A662F522-F1
#
_cell.length_a   1.000
_cell.length_b   1.000
_cell.length_c   1.000
_cell.angle_alpha   90.00
_cell.angle_beta   90.00
_cell.angle_gamma   90.00
#
_symmetry.space_group_name_H-M   'P 1'
#
loop_
_entity.id
_entity.type
_entity.pdbx_description
1 polymer ?
#
loop_
_entity_poly.entity_id
_entity_poly.type
_entity_poly.pdbx_seq_one_letter_code
_entity_poly.pdbx_strand_id
1 'polypeptide(L)' 'MKLGIISDTHDNMPVIAKAVELFNDEKVDLVIHAGDFISPI' A
#
# COMPACT_ATOMS: atom_id res chain seq x y z
N MET A 1 -17.42 2.44 -5.24
CA MET A 1 -16.74 2.38 -3.94
C MET A 1 -15.72 1.26 -4.00
N LYS A 2 -14.43 1.56 -3.94
CA LYS A 2 -13.33 0.58 -4.01
C LYS A 2 -12.47 0.69 -2.75
N LEU A 3 -12.10 -0.47 -2.21
CA LEU A 3 -11.22 -0.59 -1.05
C LEU A 3 -9.92 -1.28 -1.49
N GLY A 4 -8.78 -0.66 -1.18
CA GLY A 4 -7.46 -1.25 -1.37
C GLY A 4 -7.03 -1.96 -0.09
N ILE A 5 -6.44 -3.14 -0.24
CA ILE A 5 -5.87 -3.90 0.88
C ILE A 5 -4.44 -4.27 0.50
N ILE A 6 -3.50 -3.97 1.39
CA ILE A 6 -2.09 -4.33 1.29
C ILE A 6 -1.58 -4.79 2.66
N SER A 7 -0.48 -5.52 2.69
CA SER A 7 0.14 -6.03 3.92
C SER A 7 1.64 -6.17 3.69
N ASP A 8 2.40 -6.19 4.78
CA ASP A 8 3.80 -6.67 4.84
C ASP A 8 4.72 -6.06 3.78
N THR A 9 4.78 -4.73 3.76
CA THR A 9 5.57 -3.99 2.76
C THR A 9 7.06 -3.93 3.08
N HIS A 10 7.46 -4.15 4.35
CA HIS A 10 8.86 -4.31 4.80
C HIS A 10 9.86 -3.35 4.13
N ASP A 11 9.59 -2.04 4.19
CA ASP A 11 10.41 -0.98 3.58
C ASP A 11 10.74 -1.13 2.09
N ASN A 12 10.02 -1.98 1.36
CA ASN A 12 10.25 -2.16 -0.08
C ASN A 12 9.67 -0.97 -0.87
N MET A 13 10.35 0.16 -0.78
CA MET A 13 9.95 1.43 -1.37
C MET A 13 9.58 1.34 -2.86
N PRO A 14 10.31 0.58 -3.72
CA PRO A 14 9.91 0.39 -5.11
C PRO A 14 8.56 -0.31 -5.29
N VAL A 15 8.22 -1.28 -4.43
CA VAL A 15 6.94 -2.01 -4.50
C VAL A 15 5.82 -1.16 -3.90
N ILE A 16 6.09 -0.46 -2.79
CA ILE A 16 5.16 0.49 -2.20
C ILE A 16 4.76 1.56 -3.22
N ALA A 17 5.72 2.13 -3.96
CA ALA A 17 5.46 3.11 -5.00
C ALA A 17 4.51 2.58 -6.09
N LYS A 18 4.76 1.36 -6.59
CA LYS A 18 3.88 0.70 -7.58
C LYS A 18 2.48 0.44 -7.05
N ALA A 19 2.36 0.04 -5.78
CA ALA A 19 1.06 -0.19 -5.15
C ALA A 19 0.26 1.12 -5.02
N VAL A 20 0.94 2.22 -4.66
CA VAL A 20 0.32 3.55 -4.58
C VAL A 20 -0.15 4.02 -5.96
N GLU A 21 0.66 3.86 -7.01
CA GLU A 21 0.26 4.17 -8.40
C GLU A 21 -0.99 3.38 -8.80
N LEU A 22 -1.00 2.07 -8.57
CA LEU A 22 -2.15 1.21 -8.86
C LEU A 22 -3.43 1.67 -8.13
N PHE A 23 -3.35 1.96 -6.82
CA PHE A 23 -4.52 2.39 -6.05
C PHE A 23 -5.06 3.74 -6.51
N ASN A 24 -4.18 4.65 -6.96
CA ASN A 24 -4.57 5.94 -7.50
C ASN A 24 -5.25 5.80 -8.87
N ASP A 25 -4.68 5.01 -9.78
CA ASP A 25 -5.24 4.75 -11.12
C ASP A 25 -6.61 4.08 -11.02
N GLU A 26 -6.77 3.15 -10.06
CA GLU A 26 -8.02 2.48 -9.79
C GLU A 26 -9.05 3.36 -9.07
N LYS A 27 -8.68 4.57 -8.62
CA LYS A 27 -9.54 5.47 -7.83
C LYS A 27 -10.10 4.77 -6.59
N VAL A 28 -9.22 4.14 -5.82
CA VAL A 28 -9.56 3.53 -4.53
C VAL A 28 -9.92 4.62 -3.52
N ASP A 29 -11.01 4.42 -2.79
CA ASP A 29 -11.52 5.42 -1.84
C ASP A 29 -10.81 5.34 -0.48
N LEU A 30 -10.32 4.15 -0.10
CA LEU A 30 -9.59 3.89 1.14
C LEU A 30 -8.62 2.72 0.94
N VAL A 31 -7.41 2.82 1.50
CA VAL A 31 -6.44 1.72 1.56
C VAL A 31 -6.22 1.30 3.00
N ILE A 32 -6.33 0.01 3.28
CA ILE A 32 -5.98 -0.60 4.57
C ILE A 32 -4.65 -1.33 4.41
N HIS A 33 -3.69 -0.99 5.26
CA HIS A 33 -2.45 -1.73 5.43
C HIS A 33 -2.56 -2.57 6.70
N ALA A 34 -2.55 -3.90 6.58
CA ALA A 34 -2.85 -4.83 7.66
C ALA A 34 -1.62 -5.54 8.27
N GLY A 35 -0.42 -5.23 7.81
CA GLY A 35 0.82 -5.91 8.22
C GLY A 35 1.97 -4.96 8.45
N ASP A 36 3.21 -5.47 8.31
CA ASP A 36 4.39 -4.69 8.66
C ASP A 36 4.68 -3.61 7.62
N PHE A 37 4.45 -2.34 7.99
CA PHE A 37 4.78 -1.19 7.16
C PHE A 37 6.29 -0.93 7.09
N ILE A 38 7.01 -1.32 8.14
CA ILE A 38 7.99 -0.47 8.82
C ILE A 38 9.46 -0.67 8.46
N SER A 39 10.18 0.44 8.73
CA SER A 39 11.36 0.56 9.60
C SER A 39 11.02 1.49 10.77
N PRO A 40 11.19 1.06 12.03
CA PRO A 40 12.31 1.63 12.79
C PRO A 40 13.06 0.64 13.72
N ILE A 41 14.40 0.74 13.58
CA ILE A 41 15.55 0.03 14.20
C ILE A 41 15.55 -1.49 14.07
#